data_AF-A0A5E4LW27-F1
#
_entry.id   AF-A0A5E4LW27-F1
#
_cell.length_a   1.000
_cell.length_b   1.000
_cell.length_c   1.000
_cell.angle_alpha   90.00
_cell.angle_beta   90.00
_cell.angle_gamma   90.00
#
_symmetry.space_group_name_H-M   'P 1'
#
loop_
_entity.id
_entity.type
_entity.pdbx_description
1 polymer ?
#
loop_
_entity_poly.entity_id
_entity_poly.type
_entity_poly.pdbx_seq_one_letter_code
_entity_poly.pdbx_strand_id
1 'polypeptide(L)'
;MILSRNATVTDGDIYQLIYESNLDGKLEQILIGLMKDNPSPKIETMIKKFLLYIQHSTENFWTIYYGAKTYQEKLDCYYQFSKNQCLATEVLIRDLNSLSSEEEIRENLGAILKEGFTF
;
A
#
# COMPACT_ATOMS: atom_id res chain seq x y z
N MET A 1 7.08 -16.12 -25.16
CA MET A 1 6.80 -17.03 -24.04
C MET A 1 6.31 -16.17 -22.89
N ILE A 2 4.99 -16.05 -22.72
CA ILE A 2 4.40 -15.19 -21.69
C ILE A 2 4.37 -16.02 -20.40
N LEU A 3 5.26 -15.71 -19.47
CA LEU A 3 5.18 -16.26 -18.11
C LEU A 3 3.94 -15.66 -17.46
N SER A 4 2.84 -16.41 -17.50
CA SER A 4 1.70 -16.22 -16.62
C SER A 4 2.22 -16.33 -15.19
N ARG A 5 2.51 -15.20 -14.55
CA ARG A 5 2.65 -15.14 -13.09
C ARG A 5 1.25 -15.37 -12.54
N ASN A 6 0.97 -16.62 -12.19
CA ASN A 6 -0.13 -16.94 -11.31
C ASN A 6 0.07 -16.08 -10.07
N ALA A 7 -0.89 -15.19 -9.77
CA ALA A 7 -0.95 -14.46 -8.52
C ALA A 7 -1.25 -15.46 -7.39
N THR A 8 -0.25 -16.26 -7.05
CA THR A 8 -0.21 -16.97 -5.78
C THR A 8 -0.06 -15.90 -4.73
N VAL A 9 -0.97 -15.87 -3.76
CA VAL A 9 -0.72 -15.20 -2.48
C VAL A 9 0.67 -15.66 -2.06
N THR A 10 1.66 -14.77 -2.13
CA THR A 10 2.99 -15.08 -1.66
C THR A 10 2.83 -15.32 -0.18
N ASP A 11 3.02 -16.56 0.25
CA ASP A 11 3.07 -16.97 1.66
C ASP A 11 4.42 -16.51 2.26
N GLY A 12 4.76 -15.26 1.96
CA GLY A 12 5.96 -14.58 2.39
C GLY A 12 5.70 -13.88 3.71
N ASP A 13 6.76 -13.79 4.51
CA ASP A 13 6.77 -12.95 5.70
C ASP A 13 6.31 -11.54 5.35
N ILE A 14 5.46 -10.93 6.20
CA ILE A 14 4.86 -9.62 5.94
C ILE A 14 5.93 -8.55 5.70
N TYR A 15 7.06 -8.64 6.40
CA TYR A 15 8.18 -7.72 6.21
C TYR A 15 8.77 -7.84 4.81
N GLN A 16 8.94 -9.06 4.30
CA GLN A 16 9.40 -9.29 2.93
C GLN A 16 8.43 -8.70 1.92
N LEU A 17 7.12 -8.92 2.10
CA LEU A 17 6.09 -8.36 1.22
C LEU A 17 6.12 -6.82 1.21
N ILE A 18 6.34 -6.20 2.38
CA ILE A 18 6.46 -4.75 2.49
C ILE A 18 7.66 -4.23 1.68
N TYR A 19 8.85 -4.84 1.85
CA TYR A 19 10.06 -4.45 1.10
C TYR A 19 9.91 -4.67 -0.41
N GLU A 20 9.35 -5.81 -0.83
CA GLU A 20 9.18 -6.14 -2.25
C GLU A 20 8.16 -5.25 -2.96
N SER A 21 7.26 -4.62 -2.21
CA SER A 21 6.26 -3.70 -2.75
C SER A 21 6.85 -2.35 -3.19
N ASN A 22 8.13 -2.08 -2.87
CA ASN A 22 8.85 -0.88 -3.28
C ASN A 22 8.05 0.41 -3.01
N LEU A 23 7.50 0.51 -1.80
CA LEU A 23 6.70 1.62 -1.34
C LEU A 23 7.58 2.87 -1.14
N ASP A 24 6.93 4.02 -0.92
CA ASP A 24 7.63 5.17 -0.36
C ASP A 24 8.29 4.78 0.97
N GLY A 25 9.54 5.23 1.18
CA GLY A 25 10.34 4.81 2.34
C GLY A 25 9.70 5.15 3.68
N LYS A 26 8.92 6.24 3.79
CA LYS A 26 8.18 6.56 5.03
C LYS A 26 7.02 5.59 5.22
N LEU A 27 6.27 5.31 4.15
CA LEU A 27 5.14 4.37 4.22
C LEU A 27 5.62 2.96 4.60
N GLU A 28 6.73 2.52 4.00
CA GLU A 28 7.38 1.26 4.34
C GLU A 28 7.70 1.18 5.84
N GLN A 29 8.38 2.20 6.38
CA GLN A 29 8.72 2.27 7.79
C GLN A 29 7.49 2.26 8.71
N ILE A 30 6.42 2.97 8.33
CA ILE A 30 5.16 3.00 9.08
C ILE A 30 4.54 1.59 9.15
N LEU A 31 4.46 0.88 8.01
CA LEU A 31 3.89 -0.47 7.98
C LEU A 31 4.73 -1.47 8.79
N ILE A 32 6.05 -1.37 8.70
CA ILE A 32 6.98 -2.18 9.51
C ILE A 32 6.79 -1.88 11.00
N GLY A 33 6.74 -0.60 11.38
CA GLY A 33 6.51 -0.16 12.76
C GLY A 33 5.19 -0.69 13.30
N LEU A 34 4.11 -0.55 12.53
CA LEU A 34 2.80 -1.05 12.91
C LEU A 34 2.79 -2.56 13.19
N MET A 35 3.49 -3.35 12.36
CA MET A 35 3.60 -4.80 12.58
C MET A 35 4.48 -5.18 13.77
N LYS A 36 5.49 -4.38 14.10
CA LYS A 36 6.35 -4.59 15.27
C LYS A 36 5.64 -4.24 16.57
N ASP A 37 4.94 -3.12 16.59
CA ASP A 37 4.28 -2.60 17.78
C ASP A 37 2.98 -3.36 18.07
N ASN A 38 2.29 -3.82 17.02
CA ASN A 38 1.01 -4.53 17.12
C ASN A 38 0.94 -5.70 16.14
N PRO A 39 1.51 -6.88 16.47
CA PRO A 39 1.51 -8.07 15.62
C PRO A 39 0.14 -8.78 15.60
N SER A 40 -0.92 -8.03 15.27
CA SER A 40 -2.28 -8.53 15.17
C SER A 40 -2.51 -9.17 13.80
N PRO A 41 -3.04 -10.41 13.72
CA PRO A 41 -3.38 -11.05 12.46
C PRO A 41 -4.37 -10.24 11.61
N LYS A 42 -5.22 -9.42 12.26
CA LYS A 42 -6.16 -8.53 11.57
C LYS A 42 -5.42 -7.39 10.85
N ILE A 43 -4.47 -6.76 11.54
CA ILE A 43 -3.62 -5.70 10.96
C ILE A 43 -2.80 -6.27 9.81
N GLU A 44 -2.16 -7.42 10.02
CA GLU A 44 -1.39 -8.11 8.97
C GLU A 44 -2.24 -8.38 7.73
N THR A 45 -3.47 -8.88 7.91
CA THR A 45 -4.41 -9.13 6.81
C THR A 45 -4.76 -7.86 6.04
N MET A 46 -4.95 -6.73 6.75
CA MET A 46 -5.23 -5.43 6.10
C MET A 46 -4.03 -4.94 5.30
N ILE A 47 -2.83 -5.02 5.87
CA ILE A 47 -1.60 -4.66 5.17
C ILE A 47 -1.41 -5.56 3.94
N LYS A 48 -1.54 -6.88 4.06
CA LYS A 48 -1.44 -7.81 2.92
C LYS A 48 -2.41 -7.46 1.78
N LYS A 49 -3.66 -7.11 2.11
CA LYS A 49 -4.65 -6.67 1.11
C LYS A 49 -4.22 -5.38 0.42
N PHE A 50 -3.71 -4.41 1.18
CA PHE A 50 -3.17 -3.17 0.64
C PHE A 50 -2.00 -3.45 -0.30
N LEU A 51 -0.99 -4.21 0.13
CA LEU A 51 0.19 -4.52 -0.68
C LEU A 51 -0.18 -5.25 -1.99
N LEU A 52 -1.12 -6.21 -1.93
CA LEU A 52 -1.61 -6.89 -3.12
C LEU A 52 -2.27 -5.93 -4.12
N TYR A 53 -3.03 -4.95 -3.62
CA TYR A 53 -3.60 -3.91 -4.47
C TYR A 53 -2.50 -3.04 -5.12
N ILE A 54 -1.49 -2.64 -4.34
CA ILE A 54 -0.37 -1.83 -4.85
C ILE A 54 0.38 -2.59 -5.95
N GLN A 55 0.66 -3.88 -5.75
CA GLN A 55 1.30 -4.72 -6.74
C GLN A 55 0.47 -4.79 -8.04
N HIS A 56 -0.80 -5.19 -7.96
CA HIS A 56 -1.65 -5.31 -9.14
C HIS A 56 -1.85 -3.97 -9.87
N SER A 57 -2.02 -2.88 -9.13
CA SER A 57 -2.18 -1.56 -9.71
C SER A 57 -0.90 -1.06 -10.41
N THR A 58 0.28 -1.38 -9.85
CA THR A 58 1.57 -1.04 -10.43
C THR A 58 1.86 -1.84 -11.71
N GLU A 59 1.59 -3.15 -11.70
CA GLU A 59 1.73 -4.00 -12.91
C GLU A 59 0.81 -3.53 -14.04
N ASN A 60 -0.43 -3.19 -13.72
CA ASN A 60 -1.39 -2.63 -14.68
C ASN A 60 -0.94 -1.25 -15.19
N PHE A 61 -0.43 -0.39 -14.30
CA PHE A 61 0.07 0.93 -14.68
C PHE A 61 1.18 0.83 -15.73
N TRP A 62 2.23 0.03 -15.49
CA TRP A 62 3.33 -0.09 -16.45
C TRP A 62 2.86 -0.64 -17.80
N THR A 63 1.95 -1.60 -17.78
CA THR A 63 1.35 -2.16 -19.01
C THR A 63 0.65 -1.09 -19.83
N ILE A 64 -0.18 -0.25 -19.18
CA ILE A 64 -0.91 0.83 -19.85
C ILE A 64 0.05 1.94 -20.30
N TYR A 65 0.98 2.34 -19.43
CA TYR A 65 1.93 3.43 -19.68
C TYR A 65 2.84 3.14 -20.88
N TYR A 66 3.36 1.92 -21.01
CA TYR A 66 4.18 1.51 -22.16
C TYR A 66 3.35 1.27 -23.43
N GLY A 67 2.04 0.99 -23.29
CA GLY A 67 1.11 0.88 -24.42
C GLY A 67 0.60 2.22 -24.96
N ALA A 68 0.71 3.31 -24.19
CA ALA A 68 0.25 4.65 -24.58
C ALA A 68 1.10 5.24 -25.71
N LYS A 69 0.42 5.87 -26.69
CA LYS A 69 1.03 6.37 -27.93
C LYS A 69 1.39 7.85 -27.85
N THR A 70 0.70 8.60 -27.00
CA THR A 70 0.89 10.05 -26.85
C THR A 70 1.38 10.41 -25.44
N TYR A 71 2.02 11.57 -25.34
CA TYR A 71 2.41 12.11 -24.03
C TYR A 71 1.21 12.42 -23.14
N GLN A 72 0.08 12.86 -23.72
CA GLN A 72 -1.13 13.14 -22.96
C GLN A 72 -1.69 11.86 -22.32
N GLU A 73 -1.80 10.76 -23.08
CA GLU A 73 -2.24 9.46 -22.54
C GLU A 73 -1.32 8.97 -21.41
N LYS A 74 -0.01 9.18 -21.53
CA LYS A 74 0.96 8.84 -20.48
C LYS A 74 0.75 9.67 -19.22
N LEU A 75 0.54 10.98 -19.36
CA LEU A 75 0.25 11.88 -18.25
C LEU A 75 -1.07 11.51 -17.56
N ASP A 76 -2.12 11.24 -18.32
CA ASP A 76 -3.42 10.83 -17.79
C ASP A 76 -3.30 9.49 -17.05
N CYS A 77 -2.57 8.52 -17.61
CA CYS A 77 -2.29 7.23 -16.98
C CYS A 77 -1.55 7.41 -15.65
N TYR A 78 -0.50 8.24 -15.63
CA TYR A 78 0.25 8.54 -14.42
C TYR A 78 -0.63 9.21 -13.35
N TYR A 79 -1.42 10.21 -13.74
CA TYR A 79 -2.34 10.88 -12.83
C TYR A 79 -3.35 9.93 -12.20
N GLN A 80 -3.98 9.06 -12.98
CA GLN A 80 -4.92 8.06 -12.46
C GLN A 80 -4.23 7.05 -11.54
N PHE A 81 -3.02 6.61 -11.89
CA PHE A 81 -2.24 5.72 -11.04
C PHE A 81 -1.95 6.38 -9.69
N SER A 82 -1.39 7.58 -9.66
CA SER A 82 -1.09 8.31 -8.42
C SER A 82 -2.34 8.53 -7.57
N LYS A 83 -3.46 8.94 -8.19
CA LYS A 83 -4.74 9.11 -7.49
C LYS A 83 -5.20 7.81 -6.81
N ASN A 84 -5.08 6.68 -7.51
CA ASN A 84 -5.46 5.38 -7.00
C ASN A 84 -4.55 4.92 -5.84
N GLN A 85 -3.26 5.24 -5.88
CA GLN A 85 -2.34 4.98 -4.75
C GLN A 85 -2.75 5.76 -3.49
N CYS A 86 -3.11 7.03 -3.64
CA CYS A 86 -3.61 7.84 -2.52
C CYS A 86 -4.90 7.25 -1.94
N LEU A 87 -5.87 6.91 -2.78
CA LEU A 87 -7.13 6.31 -2.35
C LEU A 87 -6.93 4.98 -1.62
N ALA A 88 -6.03 4.13 -2.09
CA ALA A 88 -5.70 2.87 -1.42
C ALA A 88 -5.13 3.09 -0.02
N THR A 89 -4.29 4.11 0.13
CA THR A 89 -3.72 4.51 1.42
C THR A 89 -4.79 5.04 2.36
N GLU A 90 -5.71 5.88 1.88
CA GLU A 90 -6.85 6.36 2.66
C GLU A 90 -7.75 5.22 3.15
N VAL A 91 -8.00 4.23 2.29
CA VAL A 91 -8.76 3.03 2.66
C VAL A 91 -8.03 2.25 3.75
N LEU A 92 -6.72 2.02 3.62
CA LEU A 92 -5.93 1.34 4.65
C LEU A 92 -6.03 2.09 5.99
N ILE A 93 -5.86 3.40 5.99
CA ILE A 93 -5.96 4.24 7.20
C ILE A 93 -7.34 4.09 7.84
N ARG A 94 -8.41 4.19 7.05
CA ARG A 94 -9.78 4.03 7.55
C ARG A 94 -10.01 2.65 8.13
N ASP A 95 -9.54 1.61 7.47
CA ASP A 95 -9.73 0.22 7.92
C ASP A 95 -8.97 -0.03 9.23
N LEU A 96 -7.74 0.50 9.37
CA LEU A 96 -6.97 0.45 10.61
C LEU A 96 -7.64 1.25 11.74
N ASN A 97 -8.17 2.43 11.44
CA ASN A 97 -8.93 3.24 12.41
C ASN A 97 -10.22 2.53 12.84
N SER A 98 -10.85 1.74 11.97
CA SER A 98 -12.04 0.95 12.32
C SER A 98 -11.75 -0.20 13.28
N LEU A 99 -10.52 -0.71 13.31
CA LEU A 99 -10.06 -1.66 14.33
C LEU A 99 -9.84 -0.99 15.69
N SER A 100 -9.64 0.34 15.70
CA SER A 100 -9.30 1.13 16.88
C SER A 100 -10.54 1.54 17.71
N SER A 101 -11.49 0.61 17.91
CA SER A 101 -12.52 0.77 18.94
C SER A 101 -11.99 0.54 20.37
N GLU A 102 -10.70 0.21 20.50
CA GLU A 102 -9.95 0.27 21.76
C GLU A 102 -9.07 1.53 21.72
N GLU A 103 -9.36 2.47 22.62
CA GLU A 103 -8.86 3.86 22.68
C GLU A 103 -7.32 4.03 22.53
N GLU A 104 -6.52 2.99 22.81
CA GLU A 104 -5.05 3.02 22.88
C GLU A 104 -4.33 3.07 21.52
N ILE A 105 -4.89 2.45 20.46
CA ILE A 105 -4.24 2.41 19.14
C ILE A 105 -4.46 3.73 18.38
N ARG A 106 -5.60 4.39 18.62
CA ARG A 106 -6.00 5.64 17.96
C ARG A 106 -5.06 6.81 18.31
N GLU A 107 -4.60 6.90 19.56
CA GLU A 107 -3.67 7.95 19.98
C GLU A 107 -2.28 7.76 19.36
N ASN A 108 -1.79 6.51 19.28
CA ASN A 108 -0.49 6.20 18.69
C ASN A 108 -0.47 6.38 17.16
N LEU A 109 -1.48 5.88 16.44
CA LEU A 109 -1.60 6.09 14.98
C LEU A 109 -1.80 7.56 14.64
N GLY A 110 -2.62 8.28 15.40
CA GLY A 110 -2.87 9.71 15.20
C GLY A 110 -1.62 10.57 15.39
N ALA A 111 -0.78 10.24 16.37
CA ALA A 111 0.48 10.93 16.62
C ALA A 111 1.50 10.66 15.50
N ILE A 112 1.68 9.39 15.11
CA ILE A 112 2.63 8.97 14.07
C ILE A 112 2.25 9.56 12.69
N LEU A 113 0.95 9.58 12.35
CA LEU A 113 0.48 10.14 11.08
C LEU A 113 0.58 11.67 11.04
N LYS A 114 0.39 12.36 12.17
CA LYS A 114 0.59 13.82 12.25
C LYS A 114 2.04 14.21 12.01
N GLU A 115 2.99 13.43 12.48
CA GLU A 115 4.42 13.70 12.28
C GLU A 115 4.88 13.31 10.87
N GLY A 116 4.34 12.24 10.28
CA GLY A 116 4.70 11.78 8.94
C GLY A 116 4.29 12.69 7.78
N PHE A 117 3.19 13.43 7.93
CA PHE A 117 2.56 14.29 6.91
C PHE A 117 2.68 15.80 7.18
N THR A 118 3.76 16.24 7.83
CA THR A 118 4.12 17.67 7.83
C THR A 118 4.93 17.99 6.58
N PHE A 119 4.48 19.02 5.85
CA PHE A 119 5.16 19.60 4.68
C PHE A 119 6.21 20.63 5.11
#